data_AF-A0A968WMY6-F1
#
_entry.id   AF-A0A968WMY6-F1
#
_cell.length_a   1.000
_cell.length_b   1.000
_cell.length_c   1.000
_cell.angle_alpha   90.00
_cell.angle_beta   90.00
_cell.angle_gamma   90.00
#
_symmetry.space_group_name_H-M   'P 1'
#
loop_
_entity.id
_entity.type
_entity.pdbx_description
1 polymer ?
#
loop_
_entity_poly.entity_id
_entity_poly.type
_entity_poly.pdbx_seq_one_letter_code
_entity_poly.pdbx_strand_id
1 'polypeptide(L)'
;MAHRLGSQTGKAFGSSKQLLKVSTALDALTLQQRQAQAFYPPRKVNSTVMYLLPRSPIRLASDPEFLGKLIEMGFATQRKMLRNNLGSAIDRDRLVSLLEEMGINPQVRAEDLSVEEWVALSNSIAAKIS
;
A
#
# COMPACT_ATOMS: atom_id res chain seq x y z
N MET A 1 -5.50 16.00 1.73
CA MET A 1 -5.38 14.68 1.08
C MET A 1 -4.32 14.65 -0.04
N ALA A 2 -4.14 15.74 -0.82
CA ALA A 2 -3.19 15.81 -1.94
C ALA A 2 -1.68 15.74 -1.61
N HIS A 3 -1.25 16.06 -0.39
CA HIS A 3 0.18 16.16 -0.04
C HIS A 3 0.94 14.82 0.08
N ARG A 4 0.30 13.68 -0.18
CA ARG A 4 0.90 12.35 0.01
C ARG A 4 1.16 11.57 -1.27
N LEU A 5 0.95 12.21 -2.42
CA LEU A 5 0.85 11.56 -3.73
C LEU A 5 2.11 11.73 -4.60
N GLY A 6 3.19 12.29 -4.06
CA GLY A 6 4.39 12.54 -4.84
C GLY A 6 5.65 12.59 -4.00
N SER A 7 6.33 11.46 -3.88
CA SER A 7 7.79 11.47 -3.94
C SER A 7 8.23 10.42 -4.95
N GLN A 8 9.31 10.72 -5.69
CA GLN A 8 9.93 9.84 -6.68
C GLN A 8 10.67 8.66 -6.05
N THR A 9 10.47 8.40 -4.76
CA THR A 9 11.07 7.28 -4.03
C THR A 9 9.98 6.25 -3.79
N GLY A 10 10.22 4.98 -4.14
CA GLY A 10 9.24 3.88 -4.10
C GLY A 10 8.52 3.64 -2.76
N LYS A 11 8.86 4.39 -1.70
CA LYS A 11 8.22 4.34 -0.38
C LYS A 11 7.01 5.28 -0.21
N ALA A 12 6.80 6.29 -1.05
CA ALA A 12 5.71 7.27 -0.81
C ALA A 12 4.31 6.88 -1.30
N PHE A 13 4.19 5.81 -2.09
CA PHE A 13 2.88 5.39 -2.61
C PHE A 13 1.97 4.71 -1.56
N GLY A 14 2.54 4.26 -0.43
CA GLY A 14 1.89 3.35 0.53
C GLY A 14 1.00 3.98 1.61
N SER A 15 0.85 5.31 1.66
CA SER A 15 0.18 5.95 2.80
C SER A 15 -1.33 5.71 2.94
N SER A 16 -1.96 5.03 1.98
CA SER A 16 -3.36 4.61 2.08
C SER A 16 -3.64 3.28 1.37
N LYS A 17 -4.55 2.48 1.94
CA LYS A 17 -5.04 1.20 1.39
C LYS A 17 -5.41 1.30 -0.10
N GLN A 18 -6.12 2.36 -0.48
CA GLN A 18 -6.63 2.53 -1.85
C GLN A 18 -5.49 2.82 -2.83
N LEU A 19 -4.56 3.70 -2.45
CA LEU A 19 -3.39 4.00 -3.28
C LEU A 19 -2.50 2.78 -3.44
N LEU A 20 -2.32 2.00 -2.38
CA LEU A 20 -1.55 0.77 -2.43
C LEU A 20 -2.18 -0.26 -3.39
N LYS A 21 -3.50 -0.47 -3.33
CA LYS A 21 -4.18 -1.38 -4.26
C LYS A 21 -4.11 -0.90 -5.72
N VAL A 22 -4.13 0.40 -5.95
CA VAL A 22 -3.98 0.95 -7.31
C VAL A 22 -2.55 0.77 -7.78
N SER A 23 -1.55 0.96 -6.90
CA SER A 23 -0.13 0.93 -7.26
C SER A 23 0.46 -0.47 -7.48
N THR A 24 -0.27 -1.54 -7.14
CA THR A 24 0.10 -2.91 -7.52
C THR A 24 -0.01 -3.13 -9.03
N ALA A 25 -0.94 -2.45 -9.71
CA ALA A 25 -1.22 -2.62 -11.13
C ALA A 25 -0.88 -1.40 -12.00
N LEU A 26 -0.92 -0.20 -11.42
CA LEU A 26 -0.82 1.07 -12.15
C LEU A 26 0.24 1.98 -11.52
N ASP A 27 1.02 2.67 -12.34
CA ASP A 27 1.80 3.82 -11.88
C ASP A 27 0.91 5.07 -11.88
N ALA A 28 1.07 5.96 -10.90
CA ALA A 28 0.39 7.26 -10.90
C ALA A 28 1.38 8.41 -11.10
N LEU A 29 1.10 9.27 -12.07
CA LEU A 29 1.85 10.51 -12.28
C LEU A 29 1.00 11.70 -11.85
N THR A 30 1.48 12.49 -10.89
CA THR A 30 0.83 13.74 -10.50
C THR A 30 1.16 14.82 -11.52
N LEU A 31 0.15 15.40 -12.17
CA LEU A 31 0.37 16.48 -13.14
C LEU A 31 0.22 17.87 -12.52
N GLN A 32 -0.89 18.10 -11.81
CA GLN A 32 -1.21 19.44 -11.35
C GLN A 32 -2.10 19.41 -10.11
N GLN A 33 -1.77 20.26 -9.13
CA GLN A 33 -2.65 20.56 -8.01
C GLN A 33 -3.53 21.77 -8.35
N ARG A 34 -4.81 21.69 -7.99
CA ARG A 34 -5.80 22.75 -8.17
C ARG A 34 -6.30 23.22 -6.81
N GLN A 35 -6.12 24.50 -6.54
CA GLN A 35 -6.63 25.13 -5.32
C GLN A 35 -8.16 25.13 -5.34
N ALA A 36 -8.76 25.07 -4.16
CA ALA A 36 -10.21 24.95 -4.00
C ALA A 36 -10.99 26.14 -4.60
N GLN A 37 -10.37 27.32 -4.62
CA GLN A 37 -10.89 28.56 -5.20
C GLN A 37 -10.96 28.53 -6.74
N ALA A 38 -10.26 27.59 -7.39
CA ALA A 38 -10.28 27.45 -8.85
C ALA A 38 -11.56 26.74 -9.37
N PHE A 39 -12.50 26.38 -8.48
CA PHE A 39 -13.78 25.75 -8.83
C PHE A 39 -14.95 26.69 -8.52
N TYR A 40 -16.04 26.59 -9.29
CA TYR A 40 -17.28 27.30 -9.02
C TYR A 40 -18.46 26.33 -8.85
N PRO A 41 -19.21 26.39 -7.72
CA PRO A 41 -18.89 27.15 -6.53
C PRO A 41 -17.58 26.66 -5.87
N PRO A 42 -16.90 27.50 -5.07
CA PRO A 42 -15.65 27.13 -4.41
C PRO A 42 -15.81 25.86 -3.58
N ARG A 43 -14.86 24.94 -3.72
CA ARG A 43 -14.83 23.70 -2.92
C ARG A 43 -14.21 23.96 -1.55
N LYS A 44 -14.44 23.06 -0.59
CA LYS A 44 -13.81 23.11 0.75
C LYS A 44 -12.39 22.54 0.79
N VAL A 45 -11.95 21.86 -0.27
CA VAL A 45 -10.68 21.12 -0.30
C VAL A 45 -9.99 21.29 -1.65
N ASN A 46 -8.65 21.24 -1.64
CA ASN A 46 -7.83 21.22 -2.84
C ASN A 46 -7.96 19.88 -3.58
N SER A 47 -7.80 19.90 -4.90
CA SER A 47 -7.86 18.72 -5.76
C SER A 47 -6.52 18.48 -6.47
N THR A 48 -6.27 17.25 -6.89
CA THR A 48 -5.09 16.87 -7.68
C THR A 48 -5.53 16.07 -8.90
N VAL A 49 -4.99 16.40 -10.07
CA VAL A 49 -5.15 15.61 -11.28
C VAL A 49 -3.97 14.66 -11.41
N MET A 50 -4.28 13.37 -11.63
CA MET A 50 -3.29 12.30 -11.76
C MET A 50 -3.58 11.48 -13.01
N TYR A 51 -2.52 11.04 -13.69
CA TYR A 51 -2.60 10.02 -14.74
C TYR A 51 -2.28 8.66 -14.13
N LEU A 52 -3.09 7.66 -14.45
CA LEU A 52 -2.81 6.27 -14.13
C LEU A 52 -2.30 5.58 -15.39
N LEU A 53 -1.10 5.01 -15.32
CA LEU A 53 -0.46 4.29 -16.40
C LEU A 53 -0.41 2.80 -16.05
N PRO A 54 -0.82 1.91 -16.96
CA PRO A 54 -0.58 0.48 -16.79
C PRO A 54 0.91 0.21 -16.57
N ARG A 55 1.24 -0.50 -15.49
CA ARG A 55 2.63 -0.86 -15.19
C ARG A 55 3.01 -2.11 -15.99
N SER A 56 4.20 -2.10 -16.60
CA SER A 56 4.76 -3.25 -17.33
C SER A 56 6.21 -3.52 -16.88
N PRO A 57 6.55 -4.74 -16.41
CA PRO A 57 5.64 -5.85 -16.14
C PRO A 57 4.74 -5.57 -14.92
N ILE A 58 3.53 -6.12 -14.93
CA ILE A 58 2.63 -6.05 -13.77
C ILE A 58 3.29 -6.81 -12.63
N ARG A 59 3.47 -6.16 -11.47
CA ARG A 59 3.95 -6.83 -10.26
C ARG A 59 2.81 -7.63 -9.65
N LEU A 60 2.49 -8.76 -10.27
CA LEU A 60 1.46 -9.66 -9.78
C LEU A 60 1.99 -10.46 -8.60
N ALA A 61 1.28 -10.42 -7.48
CA ALA A 61 1.38 -11.49 -6.50
C ALA A 61 0.90 -12.81 -7.13
N SER A 62 1.43 -13.93 -6.64
CA SER A 62 1.01 -15.27 -7.06
C SER A 62 -0.49 -15.48 -6.86
N ASP A 63 -1.06 -14.83 -5.85
CA ASP A 63 -2.50 -14.73 -5.61
C ASP A 63 -2.90 -13.26 -5.39
N PRO A 64 -3.43 -12.57 -6.42
CA PRO A 64 -3.87 -11.18 -6.33
C PRO A 64 -5.07 -10.97 -5.39
N GLU A 65 -5.95 -11.96 -5.26
CA GLU A 65 -7.12 -11.86 -4.37
C GLU A 65 -6.68 -11.92 -2.91
N PHE A 66 -5.76 -12.85 -2.60
CA PHE A 66 -5.15 -12.94 -1.29
C PHE A 66 -4.36 -11.68 -0.93
N LEU A 67 -3.56 -11.13 -1.85
CA LEU A 67 -2.89 -9.84 -1.65
C LEU A 67 -3.91 -8.74 -1.32
N GLY A 68 -5.01 -8.70 -2.07
CA GLY A 68 -6.11 -7.76 -1.84
C GLY A 68 -6.67 -7.84 -0.42
N LYS A 69 -6.99 -9.06 0.06
CA LYS A 69 -7.48 -9.34 1.41
C LYS A 69 -6.44 -8.99 2.48
N LEU A 70 -5.19 -9.35 2.26
CA LEU A 70 -4.07 -9.09 3.17
C LEU A 70 -3.86 -7.59 3.38
N ILE A 71 -3.91 -6.80 2.30
CA ILE A 71 -3.87 -5.34 2.37
C ILE A 71 -5.07 -4.79 3.16
N GLU A 72 -6.28 -5.37 3.02
CA GLU A 72 -7.43 -4.91 3.81
C GLU A 72 -7.22 -5.12 5.30
N MET A 73 -6.77 -6.30 5.69
CA MET A 73 -6.50 -6.64 7.09
C MET A 73 -5.36 -5.78 7.65
N GLY A 74 -4.29 -5.59 6.87
CA GLY A 74 -3.14 -4.79 7.27
C GLY A 74 -3.48 -3.33 7.58
N PHE A 75 -4.45 -2.75 6.87
CA PHE A 75 -4.93 -1.38 7.09
C PHE A 75 -6.16 -1.27 8.00
N ALA A 76 -6.62 -2.38 8.63
CA ALA A 76 -7.86 -2.40 9.42
C ALA A 76 -7.85 -1.40 10.59
N THR A 77 -6.71 -1.23 11.27
CA THR A 77 -6.54 -0.18 12.28
C THR A 77 -5.34 0.71 11.95
N GLN A 78 -5.58 2.00 11.77
CA GLN A 78 -4.54 2.98 11.48
C GLN A 78 -3.53 3.07 12.65
N ARG A 79 -2.25 3.32 12.33
CA ARG A 79 -1.15 3.54 13.29
C ARG A 79 -0.73 2.34 14.14
N LYS A 80 -1.43 1.20 14.07
CA LYS A 80 -0.98 -0.05 14.68
C LYS A 80 0.12 -0.68 13.82
N MET A 81 1.05 -1.39 14.47
CA MET A 81 2.06 -2.20 13.77
C MET A 81 1.36 -3.27 12.94
N LEU A 82 1.93 -3.61 11.78
CA LEU A 82 1.36 -4.57 10.83
C LEU A 82 1.07 -5.92 11.50
N ARG A 83 2.00 -6.40 12.34
CA ARG A 83 1.83 -7.64 13.13
C ARG A 83 0.63 -7.65 14.08
N ASN A 84 0.17 -6.48 14.52
CA ASN A 84 -1.01 -6.37 15.38
C ASN A 84 -2.30 -6.37 14.56
N ASN A 85 -2.26 -5.84 13.34
CA ASN A 85 -3.42 -5.83 12.44
C ASN A 85 -3.65 -7.21 11.80
N LEU A 86 -2.57 -7.94 11.49
CA LEU A 86 -2.65 -9.26 10.87
C LEU A 86 -2.73 -10.43 11.87
N GLY A 87 -2.48 -10.18 13.16
CA GLY A 87 -2.34 -11.22 14.18
C GLY A 87 -3.59 -12.08 14.45
N SER A 88 -4.76 -11.70 13.93
CA SER A 88 -5.98 -12.52 14.01
C SER A 88 -6.12 -13.51 12.85
N ALA A 89 -5.37 -13.31 11.75
CA ALA A 89 -5.43 -14.14 10.55
C ALA A 89 -4.14 -14.95 10.35
N ILE A 90 -3.01 -14.45 10.85
CA ILE A 90 -1.69 -15.04 10.70
C ILE A 90 -1.05 -15.10 12.08
N ASP A 91 -0.44 -16.24 12.40
CA ASP A 91 0.35 -16.38 13.62
C ASP A 91 1.40 -15.26 13.74
N ARG A 92 1.48 -14.64 14.92
CA ARG A 92 2.28 -13.44 15.11
C ARG A 92 3.78 -13.74 15.00
N ASP A 93 4.23 -14.84 15.58
CA ASP A 93 5.65 -15.19 15.59
C ASP A 93 6.11 -15.54 14.18
N ARG A 94 5.30 -16.30 13.45
CA ARG A 94 5.50 -16.55 12.01
C ARG A 94 5.60 -15.26 11.21
N LEU A 95 4.69 -14.30 11.44
CA LEU A 95 4.73 -13.03 10.73
C LEU A 95 5.97 -12.21 11.07
N VAL A 96 6.41 -12.19 12.32
CA VAL A 96 7.66 -11.54 12.73
C VAL A 96 8.86 -12.17 12.00
N SER A 97 8.97 -13.51 12.00
CA SER A 97 10.05 -14.20 11.29
C SER A 97 10.05 -13.90 9.80
N LEU A 98 8.89 -13.88 9.14
CA LEU A 98 8.79 -13.53 7.71
C LEU A 98 9.26 -12.09 7.44
N LEU A 99 8.89 -11.13 8.30
CA LEU A 99 9.33 -9.74 8.15
C LEU A 99 10.86 -9.64 8.31
N GLU A 100 11.43 -10.35 9.29
CA GLU A 100 12.88 -10.39 9.52
C GLU A 100 13.64 -11.06 8.37
N GLU A 101 13.15 -12.18 7.84
CA GLU A 101 13.69 -12.86 6.63
C GLU A 101 13.74 -11.91 5.43
N MET A 102 12.76 -11.00 5.33
CA MET A 102 12.67 -9.99 4.27
C MET A 102 13.48 -8.71 4.57
N GLY A 103 14.14 -8.61 5.72
CA GLY A 103 14.87 -7.41 6.15
C GLY A 103 13.99 -6.24 6.57
N ILE A 104 12.72 -6.50 6.90
CA ILE A 104 11.72 -5.51 7.32
C ILE A 104 11.66 -5.47 8.84
N ASN A 105 11.65 -4.28 9.43
CA ASN A 105 11.48 -4.11 10.87
C ASN A 105 10.12 -4.69 11.33
N PRO A 106 10.05 -5.62 12.30
CA PRO A 106 8.78 -6.19 12.78
C PRO A 106 7.80 -5.17 13.40
N GLN A 107 8.29 -3.97 13.72
CA GLN A 107 7.49 -2.85 14.22
C GLN A 107 6.90 -1.96 13.11
N VAL A 108 7.10 -2.32 11.84
CA VAL A 108 6.61 -1.59 10.68
C VAL A 108 5.07 -1.44 10.71
N ARG A 109 4.57 -0.33 10.18
CA ARG A 109 3.12 -0.14 9.94
C ARG A 109 2.77 -0.48 8.51
N ALA A 110 1.48 -0.74 8.25
CA ALA A 110 1.00 -1.09 6.93
C ALA A 110 1.33 -0.01 5.87
N GLU A 111 1.25 1.26 6.26
CA GLU A 111 1.57 2.41 5.40
C GLU A 111 3.07 2.58 5.08
N ASP A 112 3.95 1.93 5.86
CA ASP A 112 5.41 2.05 5.72
C ASP A 112 5.99 1.00 4.76
N LEU A 113 5.20 -0.02 4.38
CA LEU A 113 5.58 -1.01 3.37
C LEU A 113 5.40 -0.45 1.95
N SER A 114 6.40 -0.70 1.12
CA SER A 114 6.34 -0.55 -0.34
C SER A 114 5.44 -1.60 -0.98
N VAL A 115 5.05 -1.35 -2.24
CA VAL A 115 4.24 -2.30 -3.03
C VAL A 115 4.96 -3.63 -3.17
N GLU A 116 6.27 -3.59 -3.36
CA GLU A 116 7.13 -4.75 -3.57
C GLU A 116 7.21 -5.61 -2.30
N GLU A 117 7.32 -4.97 -1.14
CA GLU A 117 7.30 -5.66 0.16
C GLU A 117 5.92 -6.30 0.43
N TRP A 118 4.82 -5.64 0.05
CA TRP A 118 3.48 -6.22 0.14
C TRP A 118 3.30 -7.47 -0.74
N VAL A 119 3.76 -7.40 -2.00
CA VAL A 119 3.72 -8.54 -2.94
C VAL A 119 4.58 -9.70 -2.41
N ALA A 120 5.80 -9.41 -1.97
CA ALA A 120 6.70 -10.41 -1.43
C ALA A 120 6.14 -11.06 -0.15
N LEU A 121 5.58 -10.27 0.77
CA LEU A 121 4.95 -10.79 1.99
C LEU A 121 3.77 -11.71 1.65
N SER A 122 2.91 -11.28 0.74
CA SER A 122 1.78 -12.08 0.26
C SER A 122 2.23 -13.43 -0.31
N ASN A 123 3.26 -13.42 -1.15
CA ASN A 123 3.80 -14.64 -1.76
C ASN A 123 4.43 -15.57 -0.71
N SER A 124 5.19 -15.03 0.25
CA SER A 124 5.83 -15.82 1.32
C SER A 124 4.81 -16.47 2.27
N ILE A 125 3.68 -15.80 2.51
CA ILE A 125 2.59 -16.37 3.32
C ILE A 125 1.91 -17.50 2.55
N ALA A 126 1.56 -17.27 1.28
CA ALA A 126 0.88 -18.26 0.43
C ALA A 126 1.71 -19.53 0.22
N ALA A 127 3.01 -19.40 -0.06
CA ALA A 127 3.91 -20.52 -0.34
C ALA A 127 4.14 -21.46 0.86
N LYS A 128 3.85 -21.01 2.09
CA LYS A 128 4.02 -21.79 3.33
C LYS A 128 2.66 -22.21 3.94
N ILE A 129 1.56 -22.10 3.18
CA ILE A 129 0.22 -22.60 3.58
C ILE A 129 -0.15 -23.85 2.76
N SER A 130 0.38 -23.97 1.53
CA SER A 130 0.41 -25.20 0.71
C SER A 130 1.46 -26.18 1.20
#